data_AF-K5UL39-F1
#
_entry.id   AF-K5UL39-F1
#
_cell.length_a   1.000
_cell.length_b   1.000
_cell.length_c   1.000
_cell.angle_alpha   90.00
_cell.angle_beta   90.00
_cell.angle_gamma   90.00
#
_symmetry.space_group_name_H-M   'P 1'
#
loop_
_entity.id
_entity.type
_entity.pdbx_description
1 polymer ?
#
loop_
_entity_poly.entity_id
_entity_poly.type
_entity_poly.pdbx_seq_one_letter_code
_entity_poly.pdbx_strand_id
1 'polypeptide(L)'
;MHNPVLSVSMQGTVFWKPVFEYDNSENDGTITFRKTLFHTTTFMAKVFDREVNEAVYRHSQRQRNNSVSFDFEHKAFEVLAVVALQDNRTMTEFDAALQHVKERTVEVVHATTQQSDTIGPRSKLNLYQKVFNFAGLNYECDTFKTSSAPLYQTKVVDVTVRVRPVSFIRDIEVIYGDYAAQAPAVRVVEVSGGNDDINAGFGGKYVWLRPIYTYNPAEAASRFDLIIQDGEHLDWPDLAKWAGGKYRFLRAVNDHMSPVKITQLALLRGGYVEKVDGWGYSEKTGDINGGRWGDYLYLVWKTHAVPDHIS
;
A
#
# COMPACT_ATOMS: atom_id res chain seq x y z
N MET A 1 -13.47 1.12 -13.49
CA MET A 1 -13.28 2.56 -13.19
C MET A 1 -11.81 2.88 -13.35
N HIS A 2 -11.45 4.00 -13.98
CA HIS A 2 -10.07 4.50 -13.91
C HIS A 2 -9.91 5.29 -12.62
N ASN A 3 -9.08 4.80 -11.69
CA ASN A 3 -8.76 5.53 -10.46
C ASN A 3 -7.80 6.67 -10.82
N PRO A 4 -8.13 7.93 -10.52
CA PRO A 4 -7.29 9.06 -10.87
C PRO A 4 -5.96 8.99 -10.11
N VAL A 5 -4.87 9.30 -10.82
CA VAL A 5 -3.54 9.45 -10.20
C VAL A 5 -3.39 10.90 -9.76
N LEU A 6 -3.02 11.10 -8.50
CA LEU A 6 -2.76 12.40 -7.91
C LEU A 6 -1.25 12.57 -7.67
N SER A 7 -0.74 13.77 -7.93
CA SER A 7 0.62 14.16 -7.56
C SER A 7 0.55 15.19 -6.44
N VAL A 8 1.12 14.88 -5.29
CA VAL A 8 1.22 15.81 -4.15
C VAL A 8 2.67 16.18 -3.91
N SER A 9 2.92 17.48 -3.67
CA SER A 9 4.23 17.97 -3.27
C SER A 9 4.32 18.00 -1.75
N MET A 10 5.37 17.40 -1.22
CA MET A 10 5.70 17.30 0.20
C MET A 10 7.13 17.80 0.42
N GLN A 11 7.46 18.21 1.64
CA GLN A 11 8.78 18.73 1.95
C GLN A 11 9.62 17.69 2.68
N GLY A 12 10.81 17.42 2.14
CA GLY A 12 11.91 16.77 2.84
C GLY A 12 12.96 17.78 3.27
N THR A 13 13.92 17.34 4.08
CA THR A 13 15.05 18.16 4.52
C THR A 13 16.36 17.42 4.33
N VAL A 14 17.38 18.17 3.94
CA VAL A 14 18.76 17.70 3.82
C VAL A 14 19.64 18.55 4.71
N PHE A 15 20.44 17.92 5.56
CA PHE A 15 21.35 18.62 6.46
C PHE A 15 22.62 17.81 6.72
N TRP A 16 23.57 18.44 7.39
CA TRP A 16 24.87 17.86 7.76
C TRP A 16 24.86 17.50 9.25
N LYS A 17 24.85 16.21 9.56
CA LYS A 17 24.93 15.68 10.92
C LYS A 17 26.41 15.61 11.35
N PRO A 18 26.79 16.18 12.50
CA PRO A 18 28.16 16.05 13.01
C PRO A 18 28.46 14.59 13.38
N VAL A 19 29.59 14.08 12.90
CA VAL A 19 30.05 12.69 13.13
C VAL A 19 31.21 12.66 14.11
N PHE A 20 32.16 13.58 13.94
CA PHE A 20 33.25 13.80 14.89
C PHE A 20 33.79 15.23 14.76
N GLU A 21 34.40 15.69 15.85
CA GLU A 21 35.23 16.89 15.91
C GLU A 21 36.59 16.50 16.49
N TYR A 22 37.65 16.99 15.86
CA TYR A 22 39.01 16.81 16.35
C TYR A 22 39.75 18.14 16.35
N ASP A 23 40.36 18.45 17.49
CA ASP A 23 41.11 19.67 17.71
C ASP A 23 42.60 19.35 17.87
N ASN A 24 43.40 19.69 16.86
CA ASN A 24 44.86 19.56 16.86
C ASN A 24 45.56 20.90 17.13
N SER A 25 44.86 21.88 17.72
CA SER A 25 45.40 23.22 17.96
C SER A 25 46.65 23.26 18.84
N GLU A 26 46.77 22.32 19.78
CA GLU A 26 47.86 22.24 20.76
C GLU A 26 49.06 21.38 20.31
N ASN A 27 49.02 20.75 19.13
CA ASN A 27 50.12 19.91 18.64
C ASN A 27 50.77 20.50 17.39
N ASP A 28 52.10 20.44 17.35
CA ASP A 28 52.92 20.81 16.19
C ASP A 28 53.10 19.63 15.19
N GLY A 29 52.52 18.47 15.50
CA GLY A 29 52.54 17.27 14.66
C GLY A 29 51.31 17.14 13.75
N THR A 30 51.44 16.31 12.71
CA THR A 30 50.32 15.88 11.88
C THR A 30 49.72 14.60 12.43
N ILE A 31 48.39 14.53 12.48
CA ILE A 31 47.67 13.36 12.99
C ILE A 31 46.91 12.71 11.83
N THR A 32 47.04 11.40 11.68
CA THR A 32 46.21 10.60 10.77
C THR A 32 45.15 9.89 11.57
N PHE A 33 43.89 10.09 11.20
CA PHE A 33 42.74 9.47 11.84
C PHE A 33 42.10 8.47 10.89
N ARG A 34 41.80 7.26 11.37
CA ARG A 34 41.05 6.23 10.64
C ARG A 34 39.85 5.82 11.47
N LYS A 35 38.66 5.82 10.85
CA LYS A 35 37.41 5.42 11.52
C LYS A 35 36.52 4.64 10.57
N THR A 36 35.87 3.62 11.12
CA THR A 36 34.71 2.99 10.50
C THR A 36 33.48 3.82 10.84
N LEU A 37 32.84 4.38 9.82
CA LEU A 37 31.62 5.16 9.94
C LEU A 37 30.43 4.25 9.66
N PHE A 38 29.38 4.44 10.44
CA PHE A 38 28.10 3.74 10.25
C PHE A 38 27.12 4.71 9.61
N HIS A 39 26.34 4.21 8.67
CA HIS A 39 25.18 4.92 8.16
C HIS A 39 23.93 4.07 8.37
N THR A 40 22.89 4.72 8.88
CA THR A 40 21.63 4.12 9.23
C THR A 40 20.52 4.64 8.33
N THR A 41 19.75 3.73 7.75
CA THR A 41 18.46 4.05 7.13
C THR A 41 17.34 3.53 8.00
N THR A 42 16.38 4.38 8.34
CA THR A 42 15.18 4.01 9.10
C THR A 42 13.96 4.48 8.33
N PHE A 43 12.94 3.64 8.22
CA PHE A 43 11.67 4.01 7.59
C PHE A 43 10.49 3.55 8.44
N MET A 44 9.60 4.50 8.74
CA MET A 44 8.38 4.26 9.50
C MET A 44 7.17 4.38 8.58
N ALA A 45 6.72 3.24 8.03
CA ALA A 45 5.60 3.20 7.08
C ALA A 45 4.32 3.89 7.59
N LYS A 46 4.00 3.74 8.89
CA LYS A 46 2.84 4.41 9.51
C LYS A 46 2.94 5.93 9.48
N VAL A 47 4.14 6.48 9.72
CA VAL A 47 4.39 7.93 9.66
C VAL A 47 4.27 8.42 8.22
N PHE A 48 4.86 7.68 7.29
CA PHE A 48 4.77 7.99 5.86
C PHE A 48 3.32 8.03 5.37
N ASP A 49 2.55 6.97 5.65
CA ASP A 49 1.15 6.89 5.23
C ASP A 49 0.32 8.04 5.81
N ARG A 50 0.52 8.38 7.10
CA ARG A 50 -0.15 9.53 7.71
C ARG A 50 0.19 10.84 7.00
N GLU A 51 1.47 11.13 6.77
CA GLU A 51 1.91 12.37 6.13
C GLU A 51 1.43 12.49 4.68
N VAL A 52 1.45 11.38 3.92
CA VAL A 52 0.91 11.35 2.56
C VAL A 52 -0.59 11.63 2.56
N ASN A 53 -1.36 10.99 3.44
CA ASN A 53 -2.79 11.23 3.57
C ASN A 53 -3.10 12.70 3.91
N GLU A 54 -2.37 13.28 4.85
CA GLU A 54 -2.50 14.70 5.18
C GLU A 54 -2.16 15.60 3.99
N ALA A 55 -1.09 15.28 3.24
CA ALA A 55 -0.70 16.05 2.06
C ALA A 55 -1.77 16.00 0.96
N VAL A 56 -2.37 14.83 0.73
CA VAL A 56 -3.49 14.65 -0.20
C VAL A 56 -4.72 15.43 0.25
N TYR A 57 -5.09 15.36 1.53
CA TYR A 57 -6.20 16.11 2.08
C TYR A 57 -5.99 17.63 1.94
N ARG A 58 -4.79 18.14 2.26
CA ARG A 58 -4.48 19.57 2.05
C ARG A 58 -4.53 19.94 0.57
N HIS A 59 -4.06 19.07 -0.31
CA HIS A 59 -4.13 19.29 -1.75
C HIS A 59 -5.58 19.39 -2.23
N SER A 60 -6.47 18.49 -1.78
CA SER A 60 -7.86 18.50 -2.18
C SER A 60 -8.64 19.72 -1.68
N GLN A 61 -8.38 20.16 -0.45
CA GLN A 61 -9.02 21.38 0.09
C GLN A 61 -8.65 22.62 -0.72
N ARG A 62 -7.40 22.72 -1.20
CA ARG A 62 -6.98 23.82 -2.09
C ARG A 62 -7.69 23.78 -3.44
N GLN A 63 -7.91 22.58 -3.99
CA GLN A 63 -8.58 22.41 -5.28
C GLN A 63 -10.11 22.61 -5.21
N ARG A 64 -10.75 22.36 -4.05
CA ARG A 64 -12.18 22.64 -3.84
C ARG A 64 -12.52 24.12 -4.06
N ASN A 65 -11.60 25.04 -3.75
CA ASN A 65 -11.77 26.47 -4.05
C ASN A 65 -11.76 26.80 -5.55
N ASN A 66 -11.36 25.85 -6.41
CA ASN A 66 -11.26 25.99 -7.87
C ASN A 66 -12.27 25.12 -8.66
N SER A 67 -13.46 24.87 -8.10
CA SER A 67 -14.64 24.25 -8.74
C SER A 67 -14.67 22.73 -8.97
N VAL A 68 -13.64 21.97 -8.58
CA VAL A 68 -13.68 20.50 -8.63
C VAL A 68 -13.66 19.91 -7.23
N SER A 69 -14.85 19.55 -6.75
CA SER A 69 -15.04 18.83 -5.49
C SER A 69 -14.67 17.37 -5.68
N PHE A 70 -13.45 17.00 -5.30
CA PHE A 70 -13.14 15.61 -5.00
C PHE A 70 -13.20 15.43 -3.48
N ASP A 71 -14.07 14.55 -3.04
CA ASP A 71 -14.12 14.11 -1.66
C ASP A 71 -12.99 13.11 -1.42
N PHE A 72 -11.94 13.54 -0.73
CA PHE A 72 -10.78 12.70 -0.37
C PHE A 72 -10.73 12.41 1.12
N GLU A 73 -11.75 12.82 1.86
CA GLU A 73 -11.90 12.46 3.26
C GLU A 73 -11.99 10.92 3.37
N HIS A 74 -11.25 10.35 4.31
CA HIS A 74 -11.30 8.91 4.64
C HIS A 74 -10.96 7.96 3.48
N LYS A 75 -9.95 8.26 2.64
CA LYS A 75 -9.48 7.34 1.58
C LYS A 75 -8.11 6.77 1.89
N ALA A 76 -7.93 5.48 1.64
CA ALA A 76 -6.59 4.90 1.57
C ALA A 76 -5.95 5.14 0.20
N PHE A 77 -4.64 5.32 0.16
CA PHE A 77 -3.89 5.54 -1.07
C PHE A 77 -2.77 4.52 -1.24
N GLU A 78 -2.59 4.11 -2.49
CA GLU A 78 -1.42 3.38 -2.95
C GLU A 78 -0.39 4.38 -3.50
N VAL A 79 0.88 4.23 -3.11
CA VAL A 79 1.98 5.03 -3.62
C VAL A 79 2.54 4.40 -4.89
N LEU A 80 2.49 5.16 -5.98
CA LEU A 80 2.95 4.73 -7.30
C LEU A 80 4.41 5.14 -7.56
N ALA A 81 4.79 6.33 -7.10
CA ALA A 81 6.14 6.87 -7.24
C ALA A 81 6.42 7.93 -6.19
N VAL A 82 7.70 8.08 -5.84
CA VAL A 82 8.22 9.15 -4.98
C VAL A 82 9.47 9.69 -5.63
N VAL A 83 9.54 10.99 -5.88
CA VAL A 83 10.64 11.63 -6.63
C VAL A 83 11.05 12.93 -5.95
N ALA A 84 12.33 13.07 -5.64
CA ALA A 84 12.88 14.33 -5.14
C ALA A 84 13.20 15.30 -6.29
N LEU A 85 12.77 16.56 -6.17
CA LEU A 85 13.06 17.61 -7.14
C LEU A 85 14.29 18.42 -6.67
N GLN A 86 15.48 18.11 -7.21
CA GLN A 86 16.71 18.91 -7.03
C GLN A 86 17.60 18.90 -8.29
N ASP A 87 18.57 19.83 -8.34
CA ASP A 87 19.63 19.87 -9.35
C ASP A 87 20.38 18.54 -9.51
N ASN A 88 20.63 18.16 -10.77
CA ASN A 88 21.03 16.85 -11.34
C ASN A 88 22.03 15.93 -10.58
N ARG A 89 22.84 16.39 -9.62
CA ARG A 89 23.81 15.53 -8.91
C ARG A 89 23.28 14.93 -7.61
N THR A 90 22.23 15.50 -7.01
CA THR A 90 21.64 15.03 -5.76
C THR A 90 20.53 13.98 -5.96
N MET A 91 20.09 13.75 -7.19
CA MET A 91 18.98 12.84 -7.47
C MET A 91 19.29 11.38 -7.14
N THR A 92 20.45 10.84 -7.55
CA THR A 92 20.71 9.39 -7.47
C THR A 92 20.71 8.83 -6.03
N GLU A 93 21.27 9.58 -5.07
CA GLU A 93 21.32 9.15 -3.65
C GLU A 93 19.93 9.17 -3.00
N PHE A 94 19.13 10.21 -3.27
CA PHE A 94 17.80 10.33 -2.69
C PHE A 94 16.79 9.41 -3.38
N ASP A 95 16.91 9.22 -4.70
CA ASP A 95 16.07 8.29 -5.43
C ASP A 95 16.26 6.85 -4.93
N ALA A 96 17.49 6.46 -4.58
CA ALA A 96 17.75 5.17 -3.92
C ALA A 96 17.05 5.09 -2.55
N ALA A 97 17.10 6.14 -1.75
CA ALA A 97 16.42 6.20 -0.46
C ALA A 97 14.87 6.16 -0.61
N LEU A 98 14.34 6.83 -1.63
CA LEU A 98 12.91 6.87 -1.94
C LEU A 98 12.41 5.56 -2.56
N GLN A 99 13.27 4.76 -3.17
CA GLN A 99 12.93 3.41 -3.62
C GLN A 99 12.53 2.51 -2.44
N HIS A 100 13.22 2.63 -1.29
CA HIS A 100 12.85 1.90 -0.08
C HIS A 100 11.46 2.29 0.46
N VAL A 101 11.07 3.55 0.30
CA VAL A 101 9.74 4.04 0.64
C VAL A 101 8.68 3.40 -0.25
N LYS A 102 8.94 3.33 -1.56
CA LYS A 102 8.04 2.70 -2.54
C LYS A 102 7.84 1.21 -2.26
N GLU A 103 8.92 0.50 -1.97
CA GLU A 103 8.88 -0.95 -1.70
C GLU A 103 8.39 -1.28 -0.29
N ARG A 104 8.34 -0.28 0.60
CA ARG A 104 7.99 -0.45 2.03
C ARG A 104 8.89 -1.49 2.73
N THR A 105 10.15 -1.60 2.30
CA THR A 105 11.06 -2.69 2.65
C THR A 105 11.98 -2.42 3.83
N VAL A 106 12.00 -1.22 4.40
CA VAL A 106 13.01 -0.84 5.42
C VAL A 106 12.37 -0.54 6.77
N GLU A 107 12.89 -1.17 7.82
CA GLU A 107 12.71 -0.74 9.20
C GLU A 107 14.01 -0.14 9.76
N VAL A 108 15.13 -0.86 9.67
CA VAL A 108 16.48 -0.34 9.92
C VAL A 108 17.51 -1.07 9.04
N VAL A 109 18.40 -0.34 8.36
CA VAL A 109 19.59 -0.89 7.68
C VAL A 109 20.84 -0.19 8.18
N HIS A 110 21.89 -0.97 8.47
CA HIS A 110 23.21 -0.46 8.82
C HIS A 110 24.23 -0.85 7.74
N ALA A 111 25.04 0.12 7.31
CA ALA A 111 26.20 -0.17 6.49
C ALA A 111 27.40 0.67 6.95
N THR A 112 28.60 0.24 6.52
CA THR A 112 29.86 0.79 7.02
C THR A 112 30.75 1.30 5.91
N THR A 113 31.43 2.41 6.18
CA THR A 113 32.43 3.00 5.29
C THR A 113 33.68 3.31 6.09
N GLN A 114 34.86 2.96 5.58
CA GLN A 114 36.12 3.37 6.19
C GLN A 114 36.53 4.74 5.65
N GLN A 115 36.85 5.67 6.55
CA GLN A 115 37.37 6.97 6.20
C GLN A 115 38.72 7.20 6.88
N SER A 116 39.64 7.84 6.15
CA SER A 116 40.95 8.24 6.63
C SER A 116 41.17 9.71 6.33
N ASP A 117 41.41 10.53 7.36
CA ASP A 117 41.65 11.96 7.22
C ASP A 117 42.98 12.33 7.89
N THR A 118 43.63 13.37 7.36
CA THR A 118 44.89 13.91 7.89
C THR A 118 44.66 15.31 8.42
N ILE A 119 45.08 15.55 9.66
CA ILE A 119 44.87 16.81 10.38
C ILE A 119 46.24 17.44 10.59
N GLY A 120 46.46 18.59 9.96
CA GLY A 120 47.72 19.32 10.04
C GLY A 120 47.99 19.89 11.44
N PRO A 121 49.22 20.35 11.70
CA PRO A 121 49.58 20.97 12.97
C PRO A 121 48.73 22.23 13.21
N ARG A 122 48.37 22.45 14.48
CA ARG A 122 47.59 23.62 14.93
C ARG A 122 46.26 23.82 14.18
N SER A 123 45.60 22.74 13.80
CA SER A 123 44.38 22.78 12.98
C SER A 123 43.20 22.05 13.62
N LYS A 124 41.99 22.28 13.11
CA LYS A 124 40.76 21.62 13.55
C LYS A 124 40.08 20.95 12.38
N LEU A 125 39.44 19.80 12.64
CA LEU A 125 38.68 19.05 11.65
C LEU A 125 37.34 18.63 12.23
N ASN A 126 36.26 19.11 11.63
CA ASN A 126 34.93 18.57 11.84
C ASN A 126 34.54 17.69 10.66
N LEU A 127 34.05 16.48 10.93
CA LEU A 127 33.45 15.61 9.93
C LEU A 127 31.93 15.63 10.07
N TYR A 128 31.27 15.80 8.93
CA TYR A 128 29.82 15.74 8.80
C TYR A 128 29.40 14.65 7.85
N GLN A 129 28.23 14.07 8.13
CA GLN A 129 27.53 13.15 7.26
C GLN A 129 26.26 13.82 6.74
N LYS A 130 25.99 13.65 5.45
CA LYS A 130 24.77 14.15 4.84
C LYS A 130 23.59 13.27 5.24
N VAL A 131 22.47 13.88 5.65
CA VAL A 131 21.25 13.18 6.07
C VAL A 131 20.08 13.71 5.27
N PHE A 132 19.21 12.82 4.81
CA PHE A 132 17.93 13.13 4.18
C PHE A 132 16.77 12.62 5.03
N ASN A 133 15.89 13.55 5.42
CA ASN A 133 14.68 13.26 6.18
C ASN A 133 13.43 13.57 5.36
N PHE A 134 12.53 12.61 5.28
CA PHE A 134 11.29 12.75 4.52
C PHE A 134 10.22 11.78 5.01
N ALA A 135 9.11 12.29 5.56
CA ALA A 135 7.91 11.51 5.87
C ALA A 135 8.17 10.14 6.51
N GLY A 136 8.80 10.12 7.69
CA GLY A 136 9.14 8.90 8.41
C GLY A 136 10.37 8.15 7.88
N LEU A 137 10.97 8.56 6.76
CA LEU A 137 12.31 8.15 6.32
C LEU A 137 13.38 9.04 6.95
N ASN A 138 14.38 8.41 7.54
CA ASN A 138 15.65 9.02 7.91
C ASN A 138 16.78 8.23 7.22
N TYR A 139 17.41 8.85 6.23
CA TYR A 139 18.44 8.24 5.40
C TYR A 139 19.77 8.94 5.62
N GLU A 140 20.68 8.29 6.35
CA GLU A 140 22.06 8.73 6.47
C GLU A 140 22.83 8.33 5.21
N CYS A 141 23.27 9.30 4.42
CA CYS A 141 23.96 9.06 3.15
C CYS A 141 25.40 8.57 3.41
N ASP A 142 26.00 7.97 2.39
CA ASP A 142 27.44 7.66 2.32
C ASP A 142 28.31 8.88 1.96
N THR A 143 27.69 10.04 1.75
CA THR A 143 28.36 11.32 1.50
C THR A 143 28.81 11.98 2.80
N PHE A 144 30.11 12.28 2.87
CA PHE A 144 30.76 12.98 3.98
C PHE A 144 31.39 14.29 3.54
N LYS A 145 31.53 15.23 4.47
CA LYS A 145 32.20 16.51 4.25
C LYS A 145 32.99 16.93 5.48
N THR A 146 34.21 17.42 5.26
CA THR A 146 35.00 18.04 6.31
C THR A 146 34.88 19.55 6.27
N SER A 147 35.02 20.19 7.44
CA SER A 147 35.04 21.66 7.56
C SER A 147 35.76 22.08 8.83
N SER A 148 36.45 23.22 8.79
CA SER A 148 37.02 23.85 9.99
C SER A 148 35.96 24.65 10.78
N ALA A 149 34.85 25.02 10.13
CA ALA A 149 33.72 25.71 10.73
C ALA A 149 32.47 24.80 10.81
N PRO A 150 31.57 25.01 11.79
CA PRO A 150 30.35 24.26 11.88
C PRO A 150 29.42 24.36 10.66
N LEU A 151 28.84 23.24 10.24
CA LEU A 151 27.81 23.19 9.18
C LEU A 151 26.42 23.05 9.81
N TYR A 152 25.66 24.16 9.87
CA TYR A 152 24.27 24.17 10.38
C TYR A 152 23.23 24.31 9.26
N GLN A 153 23.63 24.20 8.00
CA GLN A 153 22.73 24.46 6.88
C GLN A 153 21.76 23.29 6.68
N THR A 154 20.47 23.57 6.83
CA THR A 154 19.38 22.70 6.40
C THR A 154 18.81 23.23 5.08
N LYS A 155 18.74 22.37 4.07
CA LYS A 155 18.12 22.64 2.78
C LYS A 155 16.77 21.93 2.72
N VAL A 156 15.71 22.67 2.40
CA VAL A 156 14.39 22.08 2.11
C VAL A 156 14.39 21.53 0.69
N VAL A 157 13.75 20.38 0.51
CA VAL A 157 13.65 19.68 -0.77
C VAL A 157 12.20 19.38 -1.05
N ASP A 158 11.71 19.75 -2.23
CA ASP A 158 10.38 19.33 -2.65
C ASP A 158 10.45 17.88 -3.15
N VAL A 159 9.53 17.06 -2.65
CA VAL A 159 9.37 15.67 -3.01
C VAL A 159 7.96 15.48 -3.55
N THR A 160 7.87 15.01 -4.79
CA THR A 160 6.60 14.70 -5.42
C THR A 160 6.25 13.24 -5.15
N VAL A 161 5.11 13.02 -4.50
CA VAL A 161 4.52 11.69 -4.29
C VAL A 161 3.37 11.53 -5.26
N ARG A 162 3.41 10.48 -6.09
CA ARG A 162 2.31 10.07 -6.96
C ARG A 162 1.52 8.98 -6.28
N VAL A 163 0.24 9.22 -6.07
CA VAL A 163 -0.67 8.33 -5.36
C VAL A 163 -1.93 8.04 -6.15
N ARG A 164 -2.61 6.95 -5.80
CA ARG A 164 -3.90 6.57 -6.36
C ARG A 164 -4.81 6.08 -5.24
N PRO A 165 -6.10 6.46 -5.21
CA PRO A 165 -7.02 5.93 -4.21
C PRO A 165 -7.19 4.43 -4.39
N VAL A 166 -7.15 3.71 -3.28
CA VAL A 166 -7.44 2.27 -3.24
C VAL A 166 -8.95 2.10 -3.30
N SER A 167 -9.42 1.29 -4.26
CA SER A 167 -10.82 0.91 -4.33
C SER A 167 -11.02 -0.41 -3.60
N PHE A 168 -11.92 -0.40 -2.63
CA PHE A 168 -12.28 -1.57 -1.84
C PHE A 168 -13.63 -2.12 -2.28
N ILE A 169 -13.88 -3.38 -1.95
CA ILE A 169 -15.19 -4.00 -2.09
C ILE A 169 -16.00 -3.67 -0.85
N ARG A 170 -17.17 -3.04 -1.04
CA ARG A 170 -18.17 -2.82 0.01
C ARG A 170 -19.08 -4.03 0.14
N ASP A 171 -19.57 -4.52 -0.99
CA ASP A 171 -20.59 -5.58 -1.04
C ASP A 171 -20.58 -6.28 -2.41
N ILE A 172 -21.48 -7.24 -2.59
CA ILE A 172 -21.75 -7.93 -3.86
C ILE A 172 -23.23 -7.83 -4.19
N GLU A 173 -23.52 -7.58 -5.46
CA GLU A 173 -24.84 -7.71 -6.02
C GLU A 173 -24.97 -9.02 -6.79
N VAL A 174 -26.06 -9.75 -6.56
CA VAL A 174 -26.37 -10.99 -7.28
C VAL A 174 -27.24 -10.66 -8.48
N ILE A 175 -26.81 -11.10 -9.67
CA ILE A 175 -27.49 -10.85 -10.93
C ILE A 175 -27.98 -12.17 -11.51
N TYR A 176 -29.28 -12.24 -11.80
CA TYR A 176 -29.91 -13.38 -12.45
C TYR A 176 -30.04 -13.19 -13.95
N GLY A 177 -29.84 -14.27 -14.71
CA GLY A 177 -30.14 -14.33 -16.14
C GLY A 177 -30.86 -15.60 -16.54
N ASP A 178 -31.54 -15.53 -17.67
CA ASP A 178 -32.17 -16.66 -18.35
C ASP A 178 -31.21 -17.35 -19.33
N TYR A 179 -30.20 -16.63 -19.82
CA TYR A 179 -29.24 -17.14 -20.79
C TYR A 179 -27.81 -16.68 -20.46
N ALA A 180 -26.81 -17.53 -20.74
CA ALA A 180 -25.41 -17.23 -20.48
C ALA A 180 -24.92 -15.90 -21.09
N ALA A 181 -25.45 -15.51 -22.26
CA ALA A 181 -25.10 -14.28 -22.96
C ALA A 181 -25.52 -12.99 -22.21
N GLN A 182 -26.35 -13.11 -21.17
CA GLN A 182 -26.76 -11.99 -20.31
C GLN A 182 -25.75 -11.71 -19.18
N ALA A 183 -24.64 -12.45 -19.13
CA ALA A 183 -23.59 -12.22 -18.16
C ALA A 183 -23.15 -10.75 -18.16
N PRO A 184 -23.13 -10.08 -16.99
CA PRO A 184 -22.76 -8.68 -16.91
C PRO A 184 -21.29 -8.49 -17.29
N ALA A 185 -20.97 -7.38 -17.99
CA ALA A 185 -19.62 -7.09 -18.42
C ALA A 185 -18.64 -6.92 -17.24
N VAL A 186 -19.10 -6.31 -16.14
CA VAL A 186 -18.36 -6.19 -14.88
C VAL A 186 -18.94 -7.17 -13.89
N ARG A 187 -18.21 -8.26 -13.63
CA ARG A 187 -18.59 -9.32 -12.69
C ARG A 187 -17.37 -9.98 -12.08
N VAL A 188 -17.58 -10.76 -11.03
CA VAL A 188 -16.59 -11.67 -10.48
C VAL A 188 -16.41 -12.81 -11.48
N VAL A 189 -15.17 -13.04 -11.90
CA VAL A 189 -14.80 -14.08 -12.86
C VAL A 189 -14.08 -15.24 -12.18
N GLU A 190 -14.07 -16.40 -12.82
CA GLU A 190 -13.29 -17.55 -12.36
C GLU A 190 -11.80 -17.31 -12.61
N VAL A 191 -10.97 -17.63 -11.60
CA VAL A 191 -9.54 -17.30 -11.56
C VAL A 191 -8.71 -17.83 -12.74
N SER A 192 -9.12 -18.94 -13.35
CA SER A 192 -8.48 -19.57 -14.50
C SER A 192 -9.24 -19.34 -15.82
N GLY A 193 -10.23 -18.44 -15.83
CA GLY A 193 -11.08 -18.19 -16.99
C GLY A 193 -12.14 -19.27 -17.24
N GLY A 194 -12.43 -20.09 -16.23
CA GLY A 194 -13.52 -21.07 -16.27
C GLY A 194 -14.91 -20.44 -16.20
N ASN A 195 -15.92 -21.29 -16.02
CA ASN A 195 -17.32 -20.85 -15.95
C ASN A 195 -17.62 -20.13 -14.62
N ASP A 196 -18.03 -18.87 -14.72
CA ASP A 196 -18.34 -17.95 -13.62
C ASP A 196 -19.83 -17.84 -13.29
N ASP A 197 -20.69 -18.64 -13.94
CA ASP A 197 -22.06 -18.89 -13.49
C ASP A 197 -22.04 -19.80 -12.24
N ILE A 198 -22.55 -19.30 -11.12
CA ILE A 198 -22.62 -20.07 -9.87
C ILE A 198 -23.43 -21.36 -10.05
N ASN A 199 -24.47 -21.34 -10.89
CA ASN A 199 -25.33 -22.50 -11.14
C ASN A 199 -24.91 -23.37 -12.32
N ALA A 200 -23.70 -23.15 -12.85
CA ALA A 200 -23.17 -23.97 -13.94
C ALA A 200 -23.29 -25.47 -13.62
N GLY A 201 -24.00 -26.22 -14.49
CA GLY A 201 -24.21 -27.66 -14.35
C GLY A 201 -25.43 -28.08 -13.52
N PHE A 202 -26.14 -27.14 -12.88
CA PHE A 202 -27.28 -27.44 -12.01
C PHE A 202 -28.65 -27.06 -12.58
N GLY A 203 -28.69 -26.35 -13.72
CA GLY A 203 -29.92 -25.77 -14.26
C GLY A 203 -30.40 -24.56 -13.45
N GLY A 204 -31.67 -24.18 -13.62
CA GLY A 204 -32.23 -22.97 -13.00
C GLY A 204 -31.82 -21.68 -13.71
N LYS A 205 -31.76 -20.57 -12.96
CA LYS A 205 -31.23 -19.30 -13.47
C LYS A 205 -29.71 -19.34 -13.54
N TYR A 206 -29.15 -18.63 -14.51
CA TYR A 206 -27.75 -18.20 -14.47
C TYR A 206 -27.58 -17.17 -13.36
N VAL A 207 -26.50 -17.28 -12.60
CA VAL A 207 -26.23 -16.42 -11.44
C VAL A 207 -24.80 -15.91 -11.48
N TRP A 208 -24.65 -14.59 -11.53
CA TRP A 208 -23.34 -13.93 -11.45
C TRP A 208 -23.27 -12.98 -10.26
N LEU A 209 -22.04 -12.71 -9.82
CA LEU A 209 -21.75 -11.74 -8.77
C LEU A 209 -21.17 -10.47 -9.38
N ARG A 210 -21.70 -9.31 -9.02
CA ARG A 210 -21.15 -8.01 -9.37
C ARG A 210 -20.58 -7.34 -8.12
N PRO A 211 -19.26 -7.06 -8.08
CA PRO A 211 -18.67 -6.33 -6.97
C PRO A 211 -19.21 -4.90 -6.89
N ILE A 212 -19.56 -4.46 -5.68
CA ILE A 212 -19.88 -3.06 -5.36
C ILE A 212 -18.66 -2.46 -4.69
N TYR A 213 -18.08 -1.43 -5.32
CA TYR A 213 -16.87 -0.78 -4.83
C TYR A 213 -17.16 0.43 -3.94
N THR A 214 -16.25 0.70 -3.00
CA THR A 214 -16.18 1.95 -2.22
C THR A 214 -14.73 2.44 -2.15
N TYR A 215 -14.55 3.72 -1.84
CA TYR A 215 -13.23 4.28 -1.50
C TYR A 215 -13.10 4.56 0.01
N ASN A 216 -14.19 4.40 0.76
CA ASN A 216 -14.22 4.57 2.21
C ASN A 216 -13.88 3.22 2.89
N PRO A 217 -12.71 3.07 3.52
CA PRO A 217 -12.34 1.84 4.21
C PRO A 217 -13.31 1.44 5.33
N ALA A 218 -14.00 2.41 5.94
CA ALA A 218 -14.98 2.17 6.98
C ALA A 218 -16.27 1.54 6.46
N GLU A 219 -16.51 1.55 5.14
CA GLU A 219 -17.61 0.82 4.49
C GLU A 219 -17.16 -0.50 3.88
N ALA A 220 -15.86 -0.73 3.77
CA ALA A 220 -15.32 -1.85 3.04
C ALA A 220 -15.51 -3.19 3.78
N ALA A 221 -15.79 -4.24 3.02
CA ALA A 221 -15.82 -5.61 3.52
C ALA A 221 -14.41 -6.06 3.94
N SER A 222 -14.34 -6.76 5.06
CA SER A 222 -13.13 -7.46 5.52
C SER A 222 -13.19 -8.96 5.20
N ARG A 223 -14.39 -9.54 5.11
CA ARG A 223 -14.63 -10.93 4.69
C ARG A 223 -16.02 -11.11 4.09
N PHE A 224 -16.29 -12.29 3.54
CA PHE A 224 -17.63 -12.74 3.16
C PHE A 224 -18.03 -14.00 3.91
N ASP A 225 -19.21 -13.98 4.50
CA ASP A 225 -19.81 -15.15 5.15
C ASP A 225 -20.73 -15.88 4.15
N LEU A 226 -20.57 -17.20 4.05
CA LEU A 226 -21.47 -18.08 3.28
C LEU A 226 -22.50 -18.69 4.23
N ILE A 227 -23.78 -18.52 3.90
CA ILE A 227 -24.90 -19.03 4.67
C ILE A 227 -25.67 -20.02 3.79
N ILE A 228 -25.85 -21.25 4.26
CA ILE A 228 -26.65 -22.28 3.58
C ILE A 228 -27.73 -22.77 4.55
N GLN A 229 -29.00 -22.71 4.14
CA GLN A 229 -30.14 -23.00 5.00
C GLN A 229 -31.36 -23.55 4.24
N ASP A 230 -32.30 -24.17 4.96
CA ASP A 230 -33.46 -24.85 4.34
C ASP A 230 -34.57 -23.88 3.89
N GLY A 231 -34.68 -22.71 4.52
CA GLY A 231 -35.71 -21.70 4.20
C GLY A 231 -35.16 -20.51 3.41
N GLU A 232 -36.00 -19.88 2.60
CA GLU A 232 -35.65 -18.64 1.93
C GLU A 232 -35.46 -17.49 2.93
N HIS A 233 -34.70 -16.49 2.53
CA HIS A 233 -34.63 -15.22 3.24
C HIS A 233 -35.11 -14.13 2.28
N LEU A 234 -36.18 -13.42 2.66
CA LEU A 234 -36.89 -12.51 1.75
C LEU A 234 -35.99 -11.40 1.19
N ASP A 235 -35.06 -10.91 2.00
CA ASP A 235 -34.18 -9.80 1.62
C ASP A 235 -32.86 -10.23 0.97
N TRP A 236 -32.55 -11.53 0.92
CA TRP A 236 -31.24 -12.01 0.47
C TRP A 236 -31.35 -12.73 -0.88
N PRO A 237 -30.57 -12.32 -1.90
CA PRO A 237 -30.58 -12.99 -3.18
C PRO A 237 -30.02 -14.41 -3.07
N ASP A 238 -30.87 -15.41 -3.32
CA ASP A 238 -30.49 -16.81 -3.35
C ASP A 238 -29.59 -17.15 -4.56
N LEU A 239 -28.38 -17.61 -4.29
CA LEU A 239 -27.45 -18.05 -5.34
C LEU A 239 -27.88 -19.38 -5.98
N ALA A 240 -28.84 -20.09 -5.38
CA ALA A 240 -29.42 -21.33 -5.89
C ALA A 240 -30.62 -21.12 -6.82
N LYS A 241 -30.90 -19.89 -7.26
CA LYS A 241 -32.21 -19.53 -7.82
C LYS A 241 -32.70 -20.52 -8.88
N TRP A 242 -33.77 -21.24 -8.52
CA TRP A 242 -34.45 -22.26 -9.35
C TRP A 242 -33.62 -23.48 -9.74
N ALA A 243 -32.44 -23.66 -9.14
CA ALA A 243 -31.58 -24.82 -9.34
C ALA A 243 -31.76 -25.90 -8.25
N GLY A 244 -32.69 -25.68 -7.32
CA GLY A 244 -33.03 -26.60 -6.24
C GLY A 244 -31.99 -26.71 -5.11
N GLY A 245 -32.33 -27.53 -4.11
CA GLY A 245 -31.54 -27.70 -2.89
C GLY A 245 -31.77 -26.60 -1.85
N LYS A 246 -30.85 -26.50 -0.90
CA LYS A 246 -30.87 -25.46 0.16
C LYS A 246 -30.62 -24.07 -0.40
N TYR A 247 -31.25 -23.06 0.18
CA TYR A 247 -30.97 -21.66 -0.14
C TYR A 247 -29.56 -21.29 0.31
N ARG A 248 -28.91 -20.42 -0.47
CA ARG A 248 -27.55 -20.00 -0.13
C ARG A 248 -27.27 -18.55 -0.46
N PHE A 249 -26.56 -17.89 0.44
CA PHE A 249 -26.37 -16.46 0.44
C PHE A 249 -24.90 -16.13 0.75
N LEU A 250 -24.42 -15.03 0.17
CA LEU A 250 -23.15 -14.41 0.53
C LEU A 250 -23.44 -13.07 1.20
N ARG A 251 -22.84 -12.84 2.37
CA ARG A 251 -22.89 -11.54 3.05
C ARG A 251 -21.51 -10.95 3.18
N ALA A 252 -21.36 -9.70 2.74
CA ALA A 252 -20.23 -8.89 3.14
C ALA A 252 -20.29 -8.64 4.65
N VAL A 253 -19.16 -8.87 5.31
CA VAL A 253 -18.92 -8.45 6.69
C VAL A 253 -17.97 -7.29 6.68
N ASN A 254 -18.38 -6.20 7.31
CA ASN A 254 -17.54 -5.06 7.57
C ASN A 254 -17.12 -5.10 9.04
N ASP A 255 -15.90 -5.58 9.29
CA ASP A 255 -15.27 -5.49 10.59
C ASP A 255 -14.42 -4.21 10.67
N HIS A 256 -14.93 -3.19 11.36
CA HIS A 256 -14.25 -1.90 11.53
C HIS A 256 -12.88 -2.03 12.22
N MET A 257 -12.67 -3.07 13.03
CA MET A 257 -11.40 -3.31 13.72
C MET A 257 -10.38 -4.03 12.84
N SER A 258 -10.77 -4.52 11.67
CA SER A 258 -9.88 -5.23 10.77
C SER A 258 -8.90 -4.27 10.08
N PRO A 259 -7.58 -4.50 10.19
CA PRO A 259 -6.56 -3.65 9.56
C PRO A 259 -6.43 -3.91 8.06
N VAL A 260 -7.22 -4.82 7.48
CA VAL A 260 -7.20 -5.19 6.07
C VAL A 260 -8.60 -5.20 5.50
N LYS A 261 -8.75 -4.74 4.26
CA LYS A 261 -10.04 -4.70 3.55
C LYS A 261 -9.91 -5.31 2.17
N ILE A 262 -11.01 -5.86 1.67
CA ILE A 262 -11.06 -6.56 0.39
C ILE A 262 -10.95 -5.58 -0.76
N THR A 263 -10.10 -5.87 -1.75
CA THR A 263 -9.91 -5.04 -2.96
C THR A 263 -10.26 -5.78 -4.24
N GLN A 264 -10.26 -7.11 -4.23
CA GLN A 264 -10.55 -7.92 -5.39
C GLN A 264 -11.26 -9.22 -5.00
N LEU A 265 -12.20 -9.63 -5.85
CA LEU A 265 -12.91 -10.90 -5.76
C LEU A 265 -12.64 -11.75 -6.99
N ALA A 266 -12.64 -13.07 -6.81
CA ALA A 266 -12.72 -14.03 -7.90
C ALA A 266 -13.45 -15.30 -7.44
N LEU A 267 -13.85 -16.14 -8.41
CA LEU A 267 -14.39 -17.47 -8.16
C LEU A 267 -13.28 -18.51 -8.35
N LEU A 268 -13.24 -19.50 -7.47
CA LEU A 268 -12.36 -20.66 -7.58
C LEU A 268 -13.22 -21.92 -7.72
N ARG A 269 -13.17 -22.58 -8.87
CA ARG A 269 -13.94 -23.80 -9.13
C ARG A 269 -13.05 -25.04 -9.09
N GLY A 270 -13.57 -26.13 -8.52
CA GLY A 270 -12.91 -27.43 -8.45
C GLY A 270 -12.16 -27.71 -7.14
N GLY A 271 -11.47 -28.85 -7.07
CA GLY A 271 -10.86 -29.37 -5.84
C GLY A 271 -9.52 -28.73 -5.42
N TYR A 272 -9.04 -27.68 -6.09
CA TYR A 272 -7.73 -27.07 -5.82
C TYR A 272 -7.76 -26.04 -4.70
N VAL A 273 -8.42 -26.39 -3.60
CA VAL A 273 -8.68 -25.53 -2.44
C VAL A 273 -7.39 -25.06 -1.76
N GLU A 274 -6.28 -25.77 -1.97
CA GLU A 274 -4.95 -25.48 -1.43
C GLU A 274 -4.16 -24.42 -2.22
N LYS A 275 -4.65 -23.96 -3.39
CA LYS A 275 -3.92 -22.99 -4.25
C LYS A 275 -4.22 -21.51 -3.98
N VAL A 276 -5.01 -21.19 -2.95
CA VAL A 276 -5.45 -19.80 -2.65
C VAL A 276 -4.25 -18.86 -2.49
N ASP A 277 -3.26 -19.25 -1.67
CA ASP A 277 -2.06 -18.43 -1.42
C ASP A 277 -1.17 -18.32 -2.67
N GLY A 278 -1.02 -19.41 -3.42
CA GLY A 278 -0.17 -19.47 -4.62
C GLY A 278 -0.63 -18.55 -5.76
N TRP A 279 -1.89 -18.09 -5.73
CA TRP A 279 -2.47 -17.14 -6.69
C TRP A 279 -2.63 -15.73 -6.12
N GLY A 280 -2.09 -15.49 -4.92
CA GLY A 280 -2.10 -14.19 -4.25
C GLY A 280 -3.47 -13.79 -3.70
N TYR A 281 -4.35 -14.76 -3.44
CA TYR A 281 -5.58 -14.55 -2.68
C TYR A 281 -5.29 -14.81 -1.20
N SER A 282 -5.94 -14.05 -0.32
CA SER A 282 -5.69 -14.09 1.12
C SER A 282 -6.58 -15.11 1.83
N GLU A 283 -7.86 -15.17 1.45
CA GLU A 283 -8.86 -16.02 2.10
C GLU A 283 -9.98 -16.43 1.11
N LYS A 284 -10.90 -17.26 1.60
CA LYS A 284 -12.03 -17.79 0.84
C LYS A 284 -13.24 -18.12 1.71
N THR A 285 -14.41 -18.25 1.09
CA THR A 285 -15.60 -18.83 1.72
C THR A 285 -15.46 -20.35 1.92
N GLY A 286 -16.45 -20.95 2.57
CA GLY A 286 -16.75 -22.38 2.39
C GLY A 286 -17.23 -22.69 0.97
N ASP A 287 -17.52 -23.97 0.72
CA ASP A 287 -18.03 -24.43 -0.59
C ASP A 287 -19.47 -23.95 -0.82
N ILE A 288 -19.62 -23.02 -1.76
CA ILE A 288 -20.90 -22.46 -2.20
C ILE A 288 -21.79 -23.56 -2.79
N ASN A 289 -21.21 -24.58 -3.41
CA ASN A 289 -21.96 -25.73 -3.94
C ASN A 289 -22.18 -26.84 -2.91
N GLY A 290 -21.83 -26.62 -1.64
CA GLY A 290 -21.94 -27.61 -0.58
C GLY A 290 -23.34 -28.21 -0.48
N GLY A 291 -23.41 -29.55 -0.48
CA GLY A 291 -24.68 -30.28 -0.48
C GLY A 291 -25.38 -30.36 -1.83
N ARG A 292 -24.74 -29.88 -2.91
CA ARG A 292 -25.11 -30.14 -4.30
C ARG A 292 -24.05 -31.04 -4.91
N TRP A 293 -24.46 -32.08 -5.63
CA TRP A 293 -23.54 -32.98 -6.33
C TRP A 293 -22.78 -32.24 -7.44
N GLY A 294 -21.46 -32.41 -7.58
CA GLY A 294 -20.69 -31.81 -8.68
C GLY A 294 -19.44 -31.07 -8.19
N ASP A 295 -19.09 -29.98 -8.87
CA ASP A 295 -17.87 -29.22 -8.60
C ASP A 295 -17.99 -28.31 -7.38
N TYR A 296 -16.90 -28.24 -6.61
CA TYR A 296 -16.71 -27.24 -5.56
C TYR A 296 -16.63 -25.83 -6.13
N LEU A 297 -17.14 -24.85 -5.39
CA LEU A 297 -17.06 -23.43 -5.77
C LEU A 297 -16.81 -22.56 -4.54
N TYR A 298 -15.80 -21.71 -4.61
CA TYR A 298 -15.44 -20.79 -3.54
C TYR A 298 -15.39 -19.35 -4.07
N LEU A 299 -15.80 -18.39 -3.25
CA LEU A 299 -15.44 -17.00 -3.44
C LEU A 299 -14.09 -16.75 -2.75
N VAL A 300 -13.11 -16.25 -3.49
CA VAL A 300 -11.76 -15.92 -2.99
C VAL A 300 -11.55 -14.40 -3.08
N TRP A 301 -10.69 -13.85 -2.21
CA TRP A 301 -10.41 -12.42 -2.24
C TRP A 301 -8.97 -12.04 -1.95
N LYS A 302 -8.57 -10.87 -2.47
CA LYS A 302 -7.33 -10.19 -2.09
C LYS A 302 -7.64 -9.06 -1.13
N THR A 303 -6.72 -8.79 -0.23
CA THR A 303 -6.86 -7.70 0.74
C THR A 303 -5.79 -6.62 0.56
N HIS A 304 -6.05 -5.46 1.13
CA HIS A 304 -5.10 -4.37 1.25
C HIS A 304 -5.16 -3.82 2.67
N ALA A 305 -4.00 -3.54 3.26
CA ALA A 305 -3.91 -2.96 4.60
C ALA A 305 -4.45 -1.53 4.61
N VAL A 306 -5.22 -1.19 5.63
CA VAL A 306 -5.74 0.16 5.85
C VAL A 306 -4.92 0.78 6.98
N PRO A 307 -4.34 1.98 6.80
CA PRO A 307 -3.62 2.66 7.86
C PRO A 307 -4.53 2.95 9.08
N ASP A 308 -4.02 2.72 10.30
CA ASP A 308 -4.75 2.84 11.57
C ASP A 308 -5.44 4.21 11.81
N HIS A 309 -5.01 5.27 11.10
CA HIS A 309 -5.61 6.61 11.22
C HIS A 309 -6.78 6.85 10.27
N ILE A 310 -7.16 5.86 9.46
CA ILE A 310 -8.27 5.91 8.48
C ILE A 310 -9.35 4.85 8.80
N SER A 311 -9.01 3.84 9.61
CA SER A 311 -9.90 2.76 10.03
C SER A 311 -10.99 3.22 11.00
#